data_AF-A0A937XQA3-F1
#
_entry.id   AF-A0A937XQA3-F1
#
_cell.length_a   1.000
_cell.length_b   1.000
_cell.length_c   1.000
_cell.angle_alpha   90.00
_cell.angle_beta   90.00
_cell.angle_gamma   90.00
#
_symmetry.space_group_name_H-M   'P 1'
#
loop_
_entity.id
_entity.type
_entity.pdbx_description
1 polymer ?
#
loop_
_entity_poly.entity_id
_entity_poly.type
_entity_poly.pdbx_seq_one_letter_code
_entity_poly.pdbx_strand_id
1 'polypeptide(L)'
;MLITETRGMSMVQALSKFKGEGGNYPDSLDKLAPKFVPAVSKCPGGEVMAHKLSGAEYTLSCPNVVFTMKPYTYDSKTKAWGG
;
A
#
# COMPACT_ATOMS: atom_id res chain seq x y z
N MET A 1 -14.83 -3.64 4.04
CA MET A 1 -14.15 -3.07 2.86
C MET A 1 -13.03 -4.03 2.43
N LEU A 2 -13.36 -5.28 2.06
CA LEU A 2 -12.38 -6.38 1.90
C LEU A 2 -11.40 -6.21 0.74
N ILE A 3 -11.80 -5.52 -0.32
CA ILE A 3 -10.98 -5.41 -1.55
C ILE A 3 -9.73 -4.56 -1.29
N THR A 4 -9.85 -3.47 -0.52
CA THR A 4 -8.71 -2.61 -0.17
C THR A 4 -7.72 -3.34 0.72
N GLU A 5 -8.22 -4.06 1.74
CA GLU A 5 -7.38 -4.86 2.64
C GLU A 5 -6.65 -5.99 1.89
N THR A 6 -7.33 -6.70 1.00
CA THR A 6 -6.73 -7.80 0.22
C THR A 6 -5.66 -7.29 -0.74
N ARG A 7 -5.98 -6.26 -1.52
CA ARG A 7 -5.03 -5.61 -2.45
C ARG A 7 -3.87 -4.95 -1.71
N GLY A 8 -4.17 -4.41 -0.54
CA GLY A 8 -3.23 -3.85 0.42
C GLY A 8 -2.25 -4.89 0.95
N MET A 9 -2.73 -6.05 1.38
CA MET A 9 -1.88 -7.14 1.85
C MET A 9 -0.92 -7.64 0.76
N SER A 10 -1.34 -7.70 -0.50
CA SER A 10 -0.43 -8.01 -1.61
C SER A 10 0.70 -6.96 -1.73
N MET A 11 0.39 -5.67 -1.55
CA MET A 11 1.40 -4.59 -1.51
C MET A 11 2.32 -4.71 -0.30
N VAL A 12 1.77 -4.97 0.90
CA VAL A 12 2.54 -5.17 2.14
C VAL A 12 3.54 -6.34 2.00
N GLN A 13 3.11 -7.45 1.40
CA GLN A 13 3.99 -8.60 1.14
C GLN A 13 5.12 -8.26 0.16
N ALA A 14 4.82 -7.53 -0.91
CA ALA A 14 5.82 -7.10 -1.87
C ALA A 14 6.82 -6.09 -1.28
N LEU A 15 6.33 -5.13 -0.49
CA LEU A 15 7.15 -4.19 0.27
C LEU A 15 8.10 -4.92 1.22
N SER A 16 7.61 -5.96 1.89
CA SER A 16 8.41 -6.80 2.80
C SER A 16 9.50 -7.55 2.04
N LYS A 17 9.19 -8.10 0.86
CA LYS A 17 10.19 -8.74 -0.02
C LYS A 17 11.23 -7.74 -0.53
N PHE A 18 10.80 -6.57 -0.99
CA PHE A 18 11.69 -5.51 -1.46
C PHE A 18 12.64 -5.06 -0.35
N LYS A 19 12.13 -4.85 0.87
CA LYS A 19 12.97 -4.54 2.04
C LYS A 19 13.94 -5.68 2.35
N GLY A 20 13.52 -6.93 2.22
CA GLY A 20 14.41 -8.08 2.41
C GLY A 20 15.58 -8.12 1.41
N GLU A 21 15.36 -7.66 0.18
CA GLU A 21 16.37 -7.65 -0.89
C GLU A 21 17.25 -6.39 -0.87
N GLY A 22 16.64 -5.21 -0.66
CA GLY A 22 17.29 -3.89 -0.75
C GLY A 22 17.57 -3.21 0.58
N GLY A 23 17.14 -3.80 1.71
CA GLY A 23 17.31 -3.25 3.06
C GLY A 23 16.37 -2.09 3.43
N ASN A 24 15.75 -1.43 2.44
CA ASN A 24 14.85 -0.30 2.61
C ASN A 24 13.52 -0.54 1.89
N TYR A 25 12.49 0.20 2.30
CA TYR A 25 11.23 0.24 1.56
C TYR A 25 11.35 1.20 0.35
N PRO A 26 10.64 0.92 -0.75
CA PRO A 26 10.69 1.74 -1.96
C PRO A 26 9.89 3.03 -1.81
N ASP A 27 10.48 4.19 -2.18
CA ASP A 27 9.83 5.52 -2.18
C ASP A 27 8.46 5.57 -2.89
N SER A 28 8.22 4.65 -3.84
CA SER A 28 6.97 4.58 -4.60
C SER A 28 6.64 3.13 -4.93
N LEU A 29 5.34 2.81 -4.93
CA LEU A 29 4.86 1.46 -5.24
C LEU A 29 5.22 1.03 -6.67
N ASP A 30 5.41 1.97 -7.59
CA ASP A 30 5.90 1.70 -8.95
C ASP A 30 7.26 0.99 -8.98
N LYS A 31 8.11 1.15 -7.96
CA LYS A 31 9.38 0.40 -7.87
C LYS A 31 9.20 -1.07 -7.49
N LEU A 32 8.03 -1.45 -6.95
CA LEU A 32 7.70 -2.85 -6.68
C LEU A 32 7.23 -3.57 -7.94
N ALA A 33 6.61 -2.85 -8.88
CA ALA A 33 6.19 -3.41 -10.15
C ALA A 33 7.32 -3.28 -11.20
N PRO A 34 7.47 -4.24 -12.12
CA PRO A 34 6.83 -5.55 -12.18
C PRO A 34 7.56 -6.64 -11.36
N LYS A 35 8.68 -6.31 -10.69
CA LYS A 35 9.59 -7.32 -10.10
C LYS A 35 9.02 -8.07 -8.89
N PHE A 36 8.37 -7.36 -7.97
CA PHE A 36 7.81 -7.91 -6.72
C PHE A 36 6.29 -8.05 -6.77
N VAL A 37 5.61 -7.25 -7.59
CA VAL A 37 4.19 -7.37 -7.92
C VAL A 37 3.97 -7.26 -9.41
N PRO A 38 2.91 -7.88 -9.96
CA PRO A 38 2.56 -7.72 -11.36
C PRO A 38 2.16 -6.27 -11.71
N ALA A 39 1.49 -5.56 -10.80
CA ALA A 39 1.11 -4.16 -10.96
C ALA A 39 0.83 -3.51 -9.59
N VAL A 40 0.92 -2.18 -9.53
CA VAL A 40 0.51 -1.41 -8.35
C VAL A 40 -1.00 -1.56 -8.15
N SER A 41 -1.38 -2.11 -7.00
CA SER A 41 -2.78 -2.26 -6.62
C SER A 41 -3.50 -0.91 -6.60
N LYS A 42 -4.61 -0.82 -7.33
CA LYS A 42 -5.50 0.34 -7.28
C LYS A 42 -6.50 0.21 -6.14
N CYS A 43 -6.86 1.33 -5.52
CA CYS A 43 -7.97 1.42 -4.59
C CYS A 43 -9.29 1.05 -5.30
N PRO A 44 -10.33 0.63 -4.55
CA PRO A 44 -11.61 0.26 -5.17
C PRO A 44 -12.29 1.41 -5.93
N GLY A 45 -11.93 2.68 -5.68
CA GLY A 45 -12.34 3.82 -6.49
C GLY A 45 -11.58 4.01 -7.80
N GLY A 46 -10.67 3.09 -8.16
CA GLY A 46 -9.88 3.16 -9.40
C GLY A 46 -8.63 4.02 -9.31
N GLU A 47 -8.44 4.78 -8.22
CA GLU A 47 -7.23 5.55 -7.97
C GLU A 47 -6.05 4.66 -7.55
N VAL A 48 -4.84 5.15 -7.82
CA VAL A 48 -3.60 4.51 -7.35
C VAL A 48 -3.50 4.67 -5.85
N MET A 49 -3.07 3.62 -5.16
CA MET A 49 -2.87 3.64 -3.72
C MET A 49 -1.70 4.57 -3.40
N ALA A 50 -1.94 5.61 -2.59
CA ALA A 50 -0.88 6.52 -2.18
C ALA A 50 0.02 5.80 -1.17
N HIS A 51 1.33 5.98 -1.31
CA HIS A 51 2.32 5.40 -0.42
C HIS A 51 3.20 6.51 0.14
N LYS A 52 3.35 6.52 1.46
CA LYS A 52 4.18 7.48 2.17
C LYS A 52 5.15 6.73 3.05
N LEU A 53 6.44 7.01 2.86
CA LEU A 53 7.51 6.46 3.68
C LEU A 53 7.90 7.40 4.81
N SER A 54 8.06 6.82 5.99
CA SER A 54 8.57 7.46 7.20
C SER A 54 9.70 6.59 7.75
N GLY A 55 10.86 6.64 7.10
CA GLY A 55 12.03 5.85 7.51
C GLY A 55 11.80 4.34 7.45
N ALA A 56 11.68 3.70 8.61
CA ALA A 56 11.41 2.26 8.72
C ALA A 56 9.90 1.91 8.73
N GLU A 57 9.04 2.91 8.67
CA GLU A 57 7.58 2.78 8.64
C GLU A 57 7.04 3.28 7.30
N TYR A 58 5.90 2.74 6.87
CA TYR A 58 5.18 3.25 5.72
C TYR A 58 3.68 3.30 5.98
N THR A 59 3.02 4.19 5.27
CA THR A 59 1.56 4.35 5.29
C THR A 59 1.05 4.17 3.87
N LEU A 60 0.02 3.35 3.68
CA LEU A 60 -0.71 3.27 2.41
C LEU A 60 -2.02 4.01 2.59
N SER A 61 -2.41 4.88 1.66
CA SER A 61 -3.66 5.62 1.75
C SER A 61 -4.46 5.43 0.47
N CYS A 62 -5.77 5.19 0.62
CA CYS A 62 -6.74 5.20 -0.46
C CYS A 62 -7.63 6.44 -0.32
N PRO A 63 -7.36 7.52 -1.07
CA PRO A 63 -8.12 8.77 -0.97
C PRO A 63 -9.56 8.62 -1.48
N ASN A 64 -9.80 8.01 -2.65
CA ASN A 64 -11.14 7.60 -3.08
C ASN A 64 -11.39 6.11 -2.88
N VAL A 65 -12.01 5.78 -1.76
CA VAL A 65 -12.86 4.61 -1.66
C VAL A 65 -14.26 5.03 -2.10
N VAL A 66 -14.67 4.56 -3.29
CA VAL A 66 -16.03 4.77 -3.83
C VAL A 66 -17.05 4.63 -2.69
N PHE A 67 -17.86 5.68 -2.48
CA PHE A 67 -18.89 5.79 -1.44
C PHE A 67 -18.45 6.08 0.02
N THR A 68 -17.19 6.40 0.34
CA THR A 68 -16.79 6.80 1.70
C THR A 68 -15.93 8.06 1.70
N MET A 69 -16.35 9.08 2.44
CA MET A 69 -15.72 10.40 2.55
C MET A 69 -14.42 10.40 3.36
N LYS A 70 -14.05 9.26 3.95
CA LYS A 70 -12.83 9.08 4.74
C LYS A 70 -11.78 8.28 3.98
N PRO A 71 -10.54 8.78 3.88
CA PRO A 71 -9.46 8.03 3.25
C PRO A 71 -9.19 6.76 4.06
N TYR A 72 -9.15 5.62 3.39
CA TYR A 72 -8.82 4.35 4.04
C TYR A 72 -7.31 4.19 4.06
N THR A 73 -6.74 4.19 5.26
CA THR A 73 -5.29 4.30 5.49
C THR A 73 -4.77 3.06 6.20
N TYR A 74 -3.79 2.39 5.62
CA TYR A 74 -3.00 1.37 6.28
C TYR A 74 -1.78 1.99 6.94
N ASP A 75 -1.60 1.70 8.21
CA ASP A 75 -0.40 2.08 8.92
C ASP A 75 0.47 0.84 9.20
N SER A 76 1.72 0.85 8.74
CA SER A 76 2.63 -0.29 8.92
C SER A 76 3.06 -0.48 10.38
N LYS A 77 2.93 0.52 11.25
CA LYS A 77 3.24 0.43 12.67
C LYS A 77 2.18 -0.39 13.40
N THR A 78 0.92 -0.07 13.14
CA THR A 78 -0.24 -0.77 13.73
C THR A 78 -0.61 -2.04 12.97
N LYS A 79 -0.10 -2.19 11.74
CA LYS A 79 -0.43 -3.27 10.79
C LYS A 79 -1.93 -3.40 10.56
N ALA A 80 -2.62 -2.27 10.62
CA ALA A 80 -4.06 -2.19 10.53
C ALA A 80 -4.46 -1.15 9.49
N TRP A 81 -5.55 -1.45 8.79
CA TRP A 81 -6.25 -0.46 7.99
C TRP A 81 -7.24 0.32 8.87
N GLY A 82 -7.28 1.63 8.71
CA GLY A 82 -8.16 2.54 9.44
C GLY A 82 -8.75 3.60 8.51
N GLY A 83 -10.05 3.86 8.67
CA GLY A 83 -10.82 4.91 8.02
C GLY A 83 -12.06 5.21 8.81
#